data_AF-A0A937AV97-F1
#
_entry.id   AF-A0A937AV97-F1
#
_cell.length_a   1.000
_cell.length_b   1.000
_cell.length_c   1.000
_cell.angle_alpha   90.00
_cell.angle_beta   90.00
_cell.angle_gamma   90.00
#
_symmetry.space_group_name_H-M   'P 1'
#
loop_
_entity.id
_entity.type
_entity.pdbx_description
1 polymer ?
#
loop_
_entity_poly.entity_id
_entity_poly.type
_entity_poly.pdbx_seq_one_letter_code
_entity_poly.pdbx_strand_id
1 'polypeptide(L)' 'RECYFGVGRYCSVSRELQKMFEENYRGTLQEVADHFRTKTVKGEIVIIIAGKAD' A
#
# COMPACT_ATOMS: atom_id res chain seq x y z
N ARG A 1 0.53 17.26 -3.78
CA ARG A 1 1.77 16.44 -3.90
C ARG A 1 1.52 15.45 -5.03
N GLU A 2 2.41 15.41 -6.01
CA GLU A 2 2.29 14.53 -7.17
C GLU A 2 2.78 13.12 -6.82
N CYS A 3 2.16 12.09 -7.40
CA CYS A 3 2.53 10.69 -7.17
C CYS A 3 3.70 10.31 -8.10
N TYR A 4 4.94 10.27 -7.56
CA TYR A 4 6.17 10.14 -8.36
C TYR A 4 6.21 8.93 -9.32
N PHE A 5 5.66 7.78 -8.89
CA PHE A 5 5.63 6.56 -9.72
C PHE A 5 4.40 6.46 -10.63
N GLY A 6 3.52 7.46 -10.60
CA GLY A 6 2.22 7.45 -11.27
C GLY A 6 1.14 6.73 -10.46
N VAL A 7 -0.07 7.28 -10.47
CA VAL A 7 -1.22 6.76 -9.68
C VAL A 7 -1.61 5.33 -10.01
N GLY A 8 -1.37 4.90 -11.25
CA GLY A 8 -1.69 3.55 -11.74
C GLY A 8 -0.62 2.50 -11.46
N ARG A 9 0.49 2.84 -10.80
CA ARG A 9 1.52 1.84 -10.49
C ARG A 9 0.99 0.83 -9.48
N TYR A 10 1.10 -0.45 -9.79
CA TYR A 10 0.75 -1.50 -8.85
C TYR A 10 1.69 -1.53 -7.63
N CYS A 11 1.11 -1.80 -6.47
CA CYS A 11 1.82 -2.00 -5.23
C CYS A 11 1.08 -3.00 -4.31
N SER A 12 1.81 -3.48 -3.30
CA SER A 12 1.30 -4.28 -2.20
C SER A 12 1.71 -3.62 -0.89
N VAL A 13 0.78 -3.54 0.06
CA VAL A 13 1.04 -3.11 1.43
C VAL A 13 0.69 -4.26 2.36
N SER A 14 1.67 -4.69 3.14
CA SER A 14 1.54 -5.71 4.16
C SER A 14 1.74 -5.06 5.51
N ARG A 15 0.80 -5.28 6.43
CA ARG A 15 0.83 -4.71 7.77
C ARG A 15 0.63 -5.80 8.81
N GLU A 16 1.57 -5.86 9.75
CA GLU A 16 1.51 -6.81 10.87
C GLU A 16 1.18 -6.06 12.17
N LEU A 17 -0.07 -6.18 12.61
CA LEU A 17 -0.58 -5.53 13.82
C LEU A 17 -0.49 -6.47 15.03
N GLN A 18 -1.18 -7.61 14.95
CA GLN A 18 -1.19 -8.74 15.89
C GLN A 18 -1.59 -9.98 15.09
N LYS A 19 -1.30 -11.19 15.60
CA LYS A 19 -1.51 -12.49 14.90
C LYS A 19 -2.88 -12.70 14.22
N MET A 20 -3.92 -11.97 14.63
CA MET A 20 -5.29 -12.09 14.09
C MET A 20 -5.71 -10.93 13.18
N PHE A 21 -4.85 -9.91 12.98
CA PHE A 21 -5.16 -8.68 12.25
C PHE A 21 -4.08 -8.32 11.21
N GLU A 22 -3.44 -9.33 10.62
CA GLU A 22 -2.59 -9.13 9.46
C GLU A 22 -3.45 -8.65 8.27
N GLU A 23 -3.02 -7.55 7.63
CA GLU A 23 -3.69 -7.01 6.46
C GLU A 23 -2.71 -6.95 5.29
N ASN A 24 -3.08 -7.63 4.20
CA ASN A 24 -2.37 -7.55 2.92
C ASN A 24 -3.31 -6.95 1.88
N TYR A 25 -2.99 -5.74 1.41
CA TYR A 25 -3.79 -5.04 0.40
C TYR A 25 -2.96 -4.78 -0.86
N ARG A 26 -3.54 -5.06 -2.02
CA ARG A 26 -2.89 -4.98 -3.33
C ARG A 26 -3.76 -4.20 -4.29
N GLY A 27 -3.15 -3.33 -5.09
CA GLY A 27 -3.85 -2.49 -6.06
C GLY A 27 -2.93 -1.45 -6.66
N THR A 28 -3.50 -0.48 -7.36
CA THR A 28 -2.78 0.72 -7.79
C THR A 28 -2.42 1.60 -6.59
N LEU A 29 -1.36 2.41 -6.72
CA LEU A 29 -0.94 3.35 -5.68
C LEU A 29 -2.09 4.24 -5.19
N GLN A 30 -3.00 4.64 -6.08
CA GLN A 30 -4.18 5.43 -5.73
C GLN A 30 -5.14 4.64 -4.83
N GLU A 31 -5.54 3.44 -5.26
CA GLU A 31 -6.48 2.59 -4.50
C GLU A 31 -5.92 2.23 -3.12
N VAL A 32 -4.65 1.85 -3.06
CA VAL A 32 -3.98 1.53 -1.81
C VAL A 32 -3.90 2.75 -0.89
N ALA A 33 -3.52 3.92 -1.42
CA ALA A 33 -3.46 5.15 -0.64
C ALA A 33 -4.84 5.54 -0.06
N ASP A 34 -5.89 5.44 -0.87
CA ASP A 34 -7.25 5.77 -0.43
C ASP A 34 -7.78 4.76 0.60
N HIS A 35 -7.46 3.46 0.45
CA HIS A 35 -7.81 2.42 1.41
C HIS A 35 -7.20 2.66 2.80
N PHE A 36 -5.94 3.06 2.87
CA PHE A 36 -5.26 3.32 4.15
C PHE A 36 -5.46 4.73 4.70
N ARG A 37 -5.91 5.72 3.89
CA ARG A 37 -6.18 7.08 4.36
C ARG A 37 -7.29 7.16 5.41
N THR A 38 -8.26 6.24 5.34
CA THR A 38 -9.40 6.19 6.28
C THR A 38 -9.11 5.38 7.54
N LYS A 39 -7.97 4.68 7.60
CA LYS A 39 -7.60 3.77 8.69
C LYS A 39 -6.46 4.36 9.52
N THR A 40 -6.49 4.14 10.83
CA THR A 40 -5.32 4.43 11.66
C THR A 40 -4.26 3.36 11.40
N VAL A 41 -3.20 3.73 10.68
CA VAL A 41 -2.08 2.84 10.37
C VAL A 41 -1.06 2.91 11.53
N LYS A 42 -0.74 1.74 12.10
CA LYS A 42 0.13 1.52 13.26
C LYS A 42 0.86 0.20 13.07
N GLY A 43 2.04 0.08 13.66
CA GLY A 43 2.91 -1.08 13.52
C GLY A 43 3.86 -0.94 12.33
N GLU A 44 4.64 -1.98 12.10
CA GLU A 44 5.54 -2.06 10.96
C GLU A 44 4.74 -2.33 9.68
N ILE A 45 5.20 -1.74 8.57
CA ILE A 45 4.55 -1.84 7.27
C ILE A 45 5.61 -2.18 6.24
N VAL A 46 5.35 -3.19 5.44
CA VAL A 46 6.15 -3.52 4.26
C VAL A 46 5.38 -3.07 3.03
N ILE A 47 6.05 -2.32 2.15
CA ILE A 47 5.48 -1.84 0.90
C ILE A 47 6.33 -2.35 -0.26
N ILE A 48 5.69 -3.03 -1.21
CA ILE A 48 6.32 -3.54 -2.43
C ILE A 48 5.75 -2.75 -3.60
N ILE A 49 6.61 -2.07 -4.35
CA ILE A 49 6.21 -1.26 -5.52
C ILE A 49 6.62 -2.00 -6.78
N ALA A 50 5.71 -2.11 -7.75
CA ALA A 50 6.03 -2.69 -9.05
C ALA A 50 7.12 -1.86 -9.75
N GLY A 51 8.01 -2.55 -10.46
CA GLY A 51 9.04 -1.95 -11.30
C GLY A 51 8.44 -1.02 -12.37
N LYS A 52 9.31 -0.24 -13.02
CA LYS A 52 8.91 0.48 -14.23
C LYS A 52 8.53 -0.56 -15.30
N ALA A 53 7.38 -0.38 -15.95
CA ALA A 53 7.03 -1.19 -17.12
C ALA A 53 8.00 -0.86 -18.26
N ASP A 54 8.44 -1.91 -18.97
CA ASP A 54 9.31 -1.76 -20.14
C ASP A 54 8.61 -0.98 -21.27
#